data_AF-A0A3B9KZY2-F1
#
_entry.id   AF-A0A3B9KZY2-F1
#
_cell.length_a   1.000
_cell.length_b   1.000
_cell.length_c   1.000
_cell.angle_alpha   90.00
_cell.angle_beta   90.00
_cell.angle_gamma   90.00
#
_symmetry.space_group_name_H-M   'P 1'
#
loop_
_entity.id
_entity.type
_entity.pdbx_description
1 polymer ?
#
loop_
_entity_poly.entity_id
_entity_poly.type
_entity_poly.pdbx_seq_one_letter_code
_entity_poly.pdbx_strand_id
1 'polypeptide(L)'
;MSLQSESGTSPVTSLDLLRELQGEQKAFRFLIRALAVLLVTAAVIAVGSVIYFYVALQGLKSEYAHQARLNEINLRIVAGEASRQRESTQAQLVAIREENESARRQAELSRELQQAGSARQIAAYKDRAVNIARSHVLGKTMNEVTSQVVSMVLRADEGDVRLLRDEEHQLLQAALDDWGGEVDSANVRAAFERLMDAEALSDQAMGAAGLAMLEYRAADEASLVWSQGCSTVVDYVNQATARDLDAPMLLIWKGQCLRKRGDALLAYRAFSEAAHLIGADSEDITLEQEQMAHHGVGTTLVALAAQRELPEGRLYEEALQEALSELRIAARIRAERGATQVGVAYTEENIGFIHILDEDWPTALEHTQRIDDILPLAWNLTVRHIAARENEAALRQAGASQDALDYMETIQDETAMVLSLMDCDQIDKPELQRLLPARFEETVESLSAHCVLEAERS
;
A
#
# COMPACT_ATOMS: atom_id res chain seq x y z
N MET A 1 40.40 66.03 110.10
CA MET A 1 40.87 64.67 109.76
C MET A 1 40.49 64.40 108.31
N SER A 2 41.50 64.00 107.50
CA SER A 2 41.51 63.75 106.05
C SER A 2 40.39 62.78 105.61
N LEU A 3 39.57 63.04 104.58
CA LEU A 3 39.72 63.32 103.13
C LEU A 3 40.01 62.07 102.26
N GLN A 4 38.92 61.64 101.58
CA GLN A 4 38.77 61.22 100.17
C GLN A 4 39.50 59.97 99.63
N SER A 5 38.71 59.02 99.09
CA SER A 5 39.16 58.01 98.14
C SER A 5 38.68 58.36 96.72
N GLU A 6 39.62 58.65 95.82
CA GLU A 6 39.40 58.74 94.38
C GLU A 6 39.38 57.35 93.74
N SER A 7 38.38 57.07 92.92
CA SER A 7 38.32 55.91 92.02
C SER A 7 39.11 56.22 90.74
N GLY A 8 40.26 55.57 90.58
CA GLY A 8 41.13 55.73 89.41
C GLY A 8 40.55 55.12 88.13
N THR A 9 40.24 55.98 87.16
CA THR A 9 40.18 55.62 85.74
C THR A 9 41.61 55.51 85.21
N SER A 10 42.06 54.30 84.89
CA SER A 10 43.37 54.07 84.28
C SER A 10 43.42 54.69 82.87
N PRO A 11 44.50 55.39 82.49
CA PRO A 11 44.59 56.09 81.22
C PRO A 11 44.79 55.08 80.08
N VAL A 12 43.90 55.13 79.08
CA VAL A 12 44.05 54.40 77.81
C VAL A 12 45.37 54.82 77.16
N THR A 13 46.25 53.87 76.91
CA THR A 13 47.55 54.16 76.30
C THR A 13 47.48 54.11 74.77
N SER A 14 48.38 54.82 74.09
CA SER A 14 48.49 54.78 72.63
C SER A 14 48.74 53.37 72.07
N LEU A 15 49.26 52.46 72.91
CA LEU A 15 49.53 51.07 72.59
C LEU A 15 48.27 50.20 72.65
N ASP A 16 47.31 50.54 73.53
CA ASP A 16 45.99 49.90 73.58
C ASP A 16 45.15 50.28 72.35
N LEU A 17 45.16 51.57 71.97
CA LEU A 17 44.51 52.06 70.74
C LEU A 17 45.08 51.40 69.46
N LEU A 18 46.40 51.18 69.40
CA LEU A 18 47.03 50.48 68.28
C LEU A 18 46.67 48.99 68.22
N ARG A 19 46.55 48.32 69.38
CA ARG A 19 46.11 46.91 69.43
C ARG A 19 44.65 46.76 69.03
N GLU A 20 43.79 47.68 69.44
CA GLU A 20 42.37 47.68 69.09
C GLU A 20 42.18 47.98 67.59
N LEU A 21 42.89 48.97 67.03
CA LEU A 21 42.94 49.23 65.59
C LEU A 21 43.48 48.03 64.78
N GLN A 22 44.50 47.33 65.27
CA GLN A 22 45.00 46.12 64.62
C GLN A 22 44.00 44.94 64.71
N GLY A 23 43.27 44.83 65.82
CA GLY A 23 42.18 43.87 66.01
C GLY A 23 41.03 44.13 65.04
N GLU A 24 40.58 45.39 64.95
CA GLU A 24 39.53 45.82 64.02
C GLU A 24 39.95 45.66 62.56
N GLN A 25 41.19 45.99 62.19
CA GLN A 25 41.69 45.76 60.83
C GLN A 25 41.75 44.26 60.47
N LYS A 26 42.04 43.37 61.43
CA LYS A 26 42.07 41.93 61.19
C LYS A 26 40.66 41.37 61.05
N ALA A 27 39.72 41.82 61.87
CA ALA A 27 38.30 41.49 61.77
C ALA A 27 37.68 42.00 60.46
N PHE A 28 38.02 43.23 60.05
CA PHE A 28 37.57 43.82 58.79
C PHE A 28 38.10 43.07 57.57
N ARG A 29 39.40 42.69 57.56
CA ARG A 29 39.95 41.84 56.49
C ARG A 29 39.30 40.45 56.45
N PHE A 30 38.95 39.89 57.59
CA PHE A 30 38.23 38.61 57.65
C PHE A 30 36.81 38.75 57.07
N LEU A 31 36.07 39.80 57.45
CA LEU A 31 34.74 40.10 56.91
C LEU A 31 34.78 40.33 55.40
N ILE A 32 35.75 41.09 54.88
CA ILE A 32 35.90 41.28 53.42
C ILE A 32 36.19 39.96 52.71
N ARG A 33 37.06 39.11 53.27
CA ARG A 33 37.34 37.78 52.69
C ARG A 33 36.12 36.87 52.73
N ALA A 34 35.38 36.85 53.83
CA ALA A 34 34.14 36.08 53.95
C ALA A 34 33.07 36.56 52.95
N LEU A 35 32.91 37.87 52.79
CA LEU A 35 32.01 38.48 51.80
C LEU A 35 32.44 38.12 50.37
N ALA A 36 33.74 38.17 50.07
CA ALA A 36 34.26 37.79 48.76
C ALA A 36 34.01 36.30 48.46
N VAL A 37 34.20 35.41 49.43
CA VAL A 37 33.90 33.98 49.28
C VAL A 37 32.40 33.75 49.05
N LEU A 38 31.54 34.44 49.81
CA LEU A 38 30.09 34.35 49.61
C LEU A 38 29.66 34.86 48.23
N LEU A 39 30.24 35.96 47.75
CA LEU A 39 29.97 36.50 46.42
C LEU A 39 30.44 35.55 45.31
N VAL A 40 31.63 34.96 45.44
CA VAL A 40 32.14 33.96 44.48
C VAL A 40 31.25 32.72 44.49
N THR A 41 30.84 32.24 45.67
CA THR A 41 29.96 31.07 45.78
C THR A 41 28.59 31.35 45.16
N ALA A 42 28.01 32.52 45.43
CA ALA A 42 26.75 32.95 44.82
C ALA A 42 26.87 33.08 43.29
N ALA A 43 27.99 33.61 42.78
CA ALA A 43 28.25 33.70 41.35
C ALA A 43 28.36 32.32 40.69
N VAL A 44 29.06 31.36 41.33
CA VAL A 44 29.17 29.98 40.82
C VAL A 44 27.81 29.29 40.80
N ILE A 45 27.00 29.43 41.85
CA ILE A 45 25.65 28.87 41.90
C ILE A 45 24.77 29.48 40.81
N ALA A 46 24.83 30.81 40.62
CA ALA A 46 24.07 31.48 39.57
C ALA A 46 24.46 30.99 38.17
N VAL A 47 25.76 30.92 37.86
CA VAL A 47 26.26 30.42 36.56
C VAL A 47 25.89 28.95 36.36
N GLY A 48 26.08 28.10 37.37
CA GLY A 48 25.70 26.69 37.31
C GLY A 48 24.20 26.49 37.10
N SER A 49 23.37 27.32 37.75
CA SER A 49 21.91 27.28 37.57
C SER A 49 21.51 27.71 36.17
N VAL A 50 22.11 28.77 35.61
CA VAL A 50 21.83 29.24 34.23
C VAL A 50 22.19 28.16 33.21
N ILE A 51 23.35 27.50 33.36
CA ILE A 51 23.76 26.41 32.46
C ILE A 51 22.79 25.24 32.58
N TYR A 52 22.44 24.83 33.81
CA TYR A 52 21.47 23.76 34.03
C TYR A 52 20.11 24.07 33.41
N PHE A 53 19.55 25.26 33.67
CA PHE A 53 18.28 25.68 33.08
C PHE A 53 18.35 25.77 31.56
N TYR A 54 19.47 26.24 30.99
CA TYR A 54 19.66 26.28 29.55
C TYR A 54 19.63 24.88 28.92
N VAL A 55 20.37 23.92 29.49
CA VAL A 55 20.38 22.53 29.01
C VAL A 55 19.03 21.85 29.21
N ALA A 56 18.39 22.04 30.37
CA ALA A 56 17.07 21.48 30.66
C ALA A 56 15.98 22.05 29.72
N LEU A 57 16.02 23.35 29.44
CA LEU A 57 15.11 23.99 28.49
C LEU A 57 15.37 23.56 27.05
N GLN A 58 16.63 23.31 26.65
CA GLN A 58 16.94 22.73 25.35
C GLN A 58 16.41 21.30 25.23
N GLY A 59 16.58 20.48 26.28
CA GLY A 59 16.01 19.13 26.36
C GLY A 59 14.49 19.15 26.20
N LEU A 60 13.79 19.98 26.98
CA LEU A 60 12.35 20.17 26.87
C LEU A 60 11.93 20.63 25.48
N LYS A 61 12.64 21.59 24.88
CA LYS A 61 12.34 22.08 23.53
C LYS A 61 12.47 20.97 22.49
N SER A 62 13.50 20.13 22.59
CA SER A 62 13.68 18.99 21.69
C SER A 62 12.60 17.92 21.87
N GLU A 63 12.20 17.66 23.11
CA GLU A 63 11.15 16.68 23.43
C GLU A 63 9.77 17.16 22.96
N TYR A 64 9.43 18.43 23.17
CA TYR A 64 8.21 19.04 22.63
C TYR A 64 8.20 19.07 21.10
N ALA A 65 9.33 19.38 20.46
CA ALA A 65 9.44 19.36 19.00
C ALA A 65 9.24 17.94 18.45
N HIS A 66 9.82 16.94 19.11
CA HIS A 66 9.65 15.54 18.74
C HIS A 66 8.20 15.07 18.95
N GLN A 67 7.57 15.38 20.09
CA GLN A 67 6.16 15.07 20.33
C GLN A 67 5.21 15.78 19.35
N ALA A 68 5.46 17.06 19.04
CA ALA A 68 4.68 17.78 18.06
C ALA A 68 4.79 17.13 16.67
N ARG A 69 6.00 16.70 16.29
CA ARG A 69 6.25 15.99 15.03
C ARG A 69 5.57 14.62 15.00
N LEU A 70 5.62 13.84 16.08
CA LEU A 70 4.88 12.58 16.21
C LEU A 70 3.36 12.79 16.09
N ASN A 71 2.82 13.83 16.74
CA ASN A 71 1.41 14.16 16.64
C ASN A 71 1.01 14.55 15.21
N GLU A 72 1.83 15.33 14.52
CA GLU A 72 1.61 15.69 13.12
C GLU A 72 1.60 14.44 12.22
N ILE A 73 2.55 13.53 12.41
CA ILE A 73 2.62 12.27 11.66
C ILE A 73 1.41 11.38 11.95
N ASN A 74 1.04 11.21 13.22
CA ASN A 74 -0.16 10.45 13.59
C ASN A 74 -1.42 11.02 12.94
N LEU A 75 -1.55 12.35 12.90
CA LEU A 75 -2.65 13.00 12.20
C LEU A 75 -2.63 12.72 10.69
N ARG A 76 -1.45 12.69 10.06
CA ARG A 76 -1.31 12.32 8.64
C ARG A 76 -1.69 10.86 8.38
N ILE A 77 -1.27 9.92 9.23
CA ILE A 77 -1.62 8.49 9.12
C ILE A 77 -3.14 8.30 9.27
N VAL A 78 -3.75 8.91 10.30
CA VAL A 78 -5.20 8.83 10.55
C VAL A 78 -6.01 9.50 9.42
N ALA A 79 -5.56 10.64 8.91
CA ALA A 79 -6.18 11.26 7.74
C ALA A 79 -6.06 10.35 6.50
N GLY A 80 -4.93 9.63 6.38
CA GLY A 80 -4.71 8.62 5.37
C GLY A 80 -5.70 7.47 5.45
N GLU A 81 -5.94 6.91 6.64
CA GLU A 81 -6.95 5.86 6.85
C GLU A 81 -8.36 6.32 6.43
N ALA A 82 -8.75 7.55 6.80
CA ALA A 82 -10.03 8.11 6.36
C ALA A 82 -10.11 8.24 4.83
N SER A 83 -9.01 8.62 4.18
CA SER A 83 -8.90 8.68 2.72
C SER A 83 -8.97 7.29 2.07
N ARG A 84 -8.35 6.26 2.67
CA ARG A 84 -8.46 4.86 2.24
C ARG A 84 -9.91 4.35 2.33
N GLN A 85 -10.61 4.66 3.41
CA GLN A 85 -12.02 4.30 3.57
C GLN A 85 -12.92 4.98 2.51
N ARG A 86 -12.64 6.25 2.17
CA ARG A 86 -13.33 6.95 1.09
C ARG A 86 -13.06 6.30 -0.27
N GLU A 87 -11.82 5.94 -0.56
CA GLU A 87 -11.48 5.22 -1.79
C GLU A 87 -12.18 3.87 -1.87
N SER A 88 -12.22 3.09 -0.77
CA SER A 88 -12.95 1.82 -0.72
C SER A 88 -14.45 2.02 -1.04
N THR A 89 -15.07 3.04 -0.44
CA THR A 89 -16.47 3.40 -0.75
C THR A 89 -16.63 3.85 -2.20
N GLN A 90 -15.70 4.62 -2.74
CA GLN A 90 -15.72 5.08 -4.13
C GLN A 90 -15.58 3.90 -5.10
N ALA A 91 -14.69 2.93 -4.83
CA ALA A 91 -14.53 1.73 -5.64
C ALA A 91 -15.84 0.92 -5.71
N GLN A 92 -16.55 0.78 -4.59
CA GLN A 92 -17.87 0.16 -4.57
C GLN A 92 -18.90 0.94 -5.42
N LEU A 93 -18.89 2.27 -5.35
CA LEU A 93 -19.77 3.11 -6.17
C LEU A 93 -19.47 3.00 -7.68
N VAL A 94 -18.18 2.90 -8.04
CA VAL A 94 -17.74 2.66 -9.42
C VAL A 94 -18.28 1.33 -9.91
N ALA A 95 -18.12 0.25 -9.14
CA ALA A 95 -18.66 -1.07 -9.49
C ALA A 95 -20.19 -1.04 -9.70
N ILE A 96 -20.93 -0.40 -8.78
CA ILE A 96 -22.39 -0.22 -8.91
C ILE A 96 -22.75 0.60 -10.16
N ARG A 97 -21.94 1.61 -10.51
CA ARG A 97 -22.17 2.44 -11.70
C ARG A 97 -21.93 1.64 -12.98
N GLU A 98 -20.83 0.90 -13.06
CA GLU A 98 -20.52 0.01 -14.18
C GLU A 98 -21.65 -1.03 -14.37
N GLU A 99 -22.14 -1.60 -13.28
CA GLU A 99 -23.30 -2.50 -13.28
C GLU A 99 -24.56 -1.78 -13.82
N ASN A 100 -24.89 -0.59 -13.32
CA ASN A 100 -26.06 0.17 -13.78
C ASN A 100 -25.97 0.60 -15.25
N GLU A 101 -24.78 1.00 -15.72
CA GLU A 101 -24.56 1.35 -17.13
C GLU A 101 -24.69 0.12 -18.04
N SER A 102 -24.23 -1.04 -17.57
CA SER A 102 -24.47 -2.31 -18.27
C SER A 102 -25.97 -2.65 -18.33
N ALA A 103 -26.72 -2.47 -17.23
CA ALA A 103 -28.15 -2.69 -17.18
C ALA A 103 -28.92 -1.72 -18.10
N ARG A 104 -28.50 -0.45 -18.18
CA ARG A 104 -29.08 0.54 -19.11
C ARG A 104 -28.88 0.16 -20.57
N ARG A 105 -27.69 -0.32 -20.94
CA ARG A 105 -27.43 -0.85 -22.30
C ARG A 105 -28.34 -2.05 -22.62
N GLN A 106 -28.87 -2.71 -21.60
CA GLN A 106 -29.76 -3.86 -21.70
C GLN A 106 -31.23 -3.52 -21.40
N ALA A 107 -31.61 -2.25 -21.31
CA ALA A 107 -32.99 -1.85 -21.01
C ALA A 107 -34.00 -2.30 -22.10
N GLU A 108 -33.56 -2.37 -23.35
CA GLU A 108 -34.35 -2.92 -24.45
C GLU A 108 -34.61 -4.42 -24.25
N LEU A 109 -33.58 -5.18 -23.85
CA LEU A 109 -33.71 -6.59 -23.50
C LEU A 109 -34.72 -6.81 -22.38
N SER A 110 -34.70 -5.99 -21.32
CA SER A 110 -35.69 -6.10 -20.23
C SER A 110 -37.14 -5.97 -20.73
N ARG A 111 -37.40 -5.08 -21.70
CA ARG A 111 -38.73 -4.94 -22.31
C ARG A 111 -39.10 -6.14 -23.19
N GLU A 112 -38.14 -6.68 -23.93
CA GLU A 112 -38.37 -7.87 -24.76
C GLU A 112 -38.66 -9.10 -23.90
N LEU A 113 -37.97 -9.27 -22.76
CA LEU A 113 -38.20 -10.36 -21.80
C LEU A 113 -39.62 -10.31 -21.22
N GLN A 114 -40.14 -9.13 -20.86
CA GLN A 114 -41.51 -8.99 -20.35
C GLN A 114 -42.58 -9.38 -21.37
N GLN A 115 -42.25 -9.37 -22.66
CA GLN A 115 -43.17 -9.73 -23.75
C GLN A 115 -43.04 -11.20 -24.18
N ALA A 116 -41.98 -11.90 -23.76
CA ALA A 116 -41.77 -13.31 -24.05
C ALA A 116 -42.65 -14.19 -23.13
N GLY A 117 -43.85 -14.54 -23.60
CA GLY A 117 -44.84 -15.29 -22.81
C GLY A 117 -44.88 -16.80 -23.09
N SER A 118 -44.08 -17.32 -24.02
CA SER A 118 -44.11 -18.74 -24.42
C SER A 118 -42.73 -19.37 -24.45
N ALA A 119 -42.64 -20.67 -24.15
CA ALA A 119 -41.39 -21.44 -24.17
C ALA A 119 -40.64 -21.33 -25.52
N ARG A 120 -41.38 -21.19 -26.64
CA ARG A 120 -40.79 -21.02 -27.98
C ARG A 120 -40.12 -19.65 -28.18
N GLN A 121 -40.65 -18.60 -27.56
CA GLN A 121 -40.03 -17.28 -27.57
C GLN A 121 -38.83 -17.24 -26.63
N ILE A 122 -38.90 -17.93 -25.50
CA ILE A 122 -37.79 -18.06 -24.54
C ILE A 122 -36.61 -18.83 -25.15
N ALA A 123 -36.86 -19.84 -25.99
CA ALA A 123 -35.82 -20.58 -26.69
C ALA A 123 -34.88 -19.69 -27.54
N ALA A 124 -35.36 -18.54 -28.04
CA ALA A 124 -34.53 -17.60 -28.78
C ALA A 124 -33.46 -16.90 -27.92
N TYR A 125 -33.61 -16.91 -26.60
CA TYR A 125 -32.65 -16.33 -25.64
C TYR A 125 -31.64 -17.34 -25.11
N LYS A 126 -31.73 -18.62 -25.50
CA LYS A 126 -30.85 -19.69 -25.02
C LYS A 126 -29.37 -19.30 -25.15
N ASP A 127 -28.91 -19.02 -26.37
CA ASP A 127 -27.49 -18.76 -26.64
C ASP A 127 -27.02 -17.50 -25.90
N ARG A 128 -27.91 -16.51 -25.76
CA ARG A 128 -27.64 -15.30 -24.99
C ARG A 128 -27.46 -15.59 -23.50
N ALA A 129 -28.31 -16.44 -22.91
CA ALA A 129 -28.20 -16.85 -21.50
C ALA A 129 -26.91 -17.63 -21.25
N VAL A 130 -26.53 -18.54 -22.17
CA VAL A 130 -25.26 -19.27 -22.11
C VAL A 130 -24.08 -18.30 -22.19
N ASN A 131 -24.09 -17.33 -23.11
CA ASN A 131 -23.02 -16.35 -23.24
C ASN A 131 -22.91 -15.42 -22.01
N ILE A 132 -24.03 -15.05 -21.40
CA ILE A 132 -24.06 -14.31 -20.12
C ILE A 132 -23.38 -15.12 -19.02
N ALA A 133 -23.79 -16.38 -18.84
CA ALA A 133 -23.22 -17.25 -17.80
C ALA A 133 -21.72 -17.51 -18.02
N ARG A 134 -21.30 -17.75 -19.27
CA ARG A 134 -19.88 -17.87 -19.63
C ARG A 134 -19.10 -16.61 -19.31
N SER A 135 -19.61 -15.46 -19.71
CA SER A 135 -18.98 -14.17 -19.44
C SER A 135 -18.86 -13.89 -17.94
N HIS A 136 -19.85 -14.33 -17.16
CA HIS A 136 -19.82 -14.21 -15.71
C HIS A 136 -18.67 -14.97 -15.07
N VAL A 137 -18.53 -16.24 -15.45
CA VAL A 137 -17.40 -17.08 -15.03
C VAL A 137 -16.05 -16.49 -15.45
N LEU A 138 -16.02 -15.73 -16.55
CA LEU A 138 -14.83 -15.03 -17.05
C LEU A 138 -14.69 -13.60 -16.51
N GLY A 139 -15.34 -13.28 -15.39
CA GLY A 139 -15.13 -12.06 -14.63
C GLY A 139 -15.99 -10.86 -15.03
N LYS A 140 -17.00 -11.01 -15.90
CA LYS A 140 -18.01 -9.95 -16.09
C LYS A 140 -19.10 -10.05 -15.02
N THR A 141 -19.36 -8.97 -14.31
CA THR A 141 -20.43 -8.96 -13.31
C THR A 141 -21.80 -9.12 -13.98
N MET A 142 -22.58 -10.10 -13.54
CA MET A 142 -24.00 -10.17 -13.88
C MET A 142 -24.76 -9.07 -13.14
N ASN A 143 -25.80 -8.54 -13.78
CA ASN A 143 -26.75 -7.59 -13.21
C ASN A 143 -28.17 -8.19 -13.21
N GLU A 144 -29.11 -7.50 -12.58
CA GLU A 144 -30.53 -7.89 -12.49
C GLU A 144 -31.17 -8.23 -13.86
N VAL A 145 -30.84 -7.51 -14.93
CA VAL A 145 -31.40 -7.78 -16.26
C VAL A 145 -30.82 -9.06 -16.83
N THR A 146 -29.50 -9.26 -16.75
CA THR A 146 -28.85 -10.48 -17.24
C THR A 146 -29.22 -11.72 -16.44
N SER A 147 -29.40 -11.61 -15.12
CA SER A 147 -29.84 -12.72 -14.26
C SER A 147 -31.29 -13.10 -14.57
N GLN A 148 -32.15 -12.14 -14.92
CA GLN A 148 -33.50 -12.43 -15.42
C GLN A 148 -33.48 -13.23 -16.73
N VAL A 149 -32.57 -12.92 -17.68
CA VAL A 149 -32.42 -13.71 -18.92
C VAL A 149 -32.06 -15.16 -18.59
N VAL A 150 -31.05 -15.35 -17.73
CA VAL A 150 -30.56 -16.68 -17.31
C VAL A 150 -31.67 -17.45 -16.60
N SER A 151 -32.32 -16.83 -15.61
CA SER A 151 -33.40 -17.44 -14.82
C SER A 151 -34.62 -17.79 -15.68
N MET A 152 -34.97 -16.96 -16.67
CA MET A 152 -36.08 -17.23 -17.58
C MET A 152 -35.81 -18.48 -18.43
N VAL A 153 -34.59 -18.63 -18.95
CA VAL A 153 -34.20 -19.80 -19.76
C VAL A 153 -34.17 -21.06 -18.89
N LEU A 154 -33.61 -21.00 -17.69
CA LEU A 154 -33.62 -22.13 -16.73
C LEU A 154 -35.04 -22.59 -16.39
N ARG A 155 -35.94 -21.67 -16.01
CA ARG A 155 -37.34 -22.01 -15.69
C ARG A 155 -38.09 -22.63 -16.86
N ALA A 156 -37.80 -22.20 -18.08
CA ALA A 156 -38.42 -22.76 -19.27
C ALA A 156 -37.89 -24.17 -19.60
N ASP A 157 -36.60 -24.41 -19.34
CA ASP A 157 -35.94 -25.72 -19.49
C ASP A 157 -36.44 -26.77 -18.49
N GLU A 158 -36.72 -26.36 -17.24
CA GLU A 158 -37.32 -27.21 -16.19
C GLU A 158 -38.81 -27.54 -16.43
N GLY A 159 -39.45 -26.84 -17.37
CA GLY A 159 -40.85 -27.04 -17.73
C GLY A 159 -41.07 -28.16 -18.74
N ASP A 160 -42.09 -28.02 -19.57
CA ASP A 160 -42.48 -29.05 -20.54
C ASP A 160 -41.53 -29.17 -21.76
N VAL A 161 -40.53 -28.30 -21.88
CA VAL A 161 -39.63 -28.23 -23.04
C VAL A 161 -38.17 -28.19 -22.58
N ARG A 162 -37.42 -29.26 -22.87
CA ARG A 162 -35.97 -29.26 -22.69
C ARG A 162 -35.30 -28.37 -23.75
N LEU A 163 -34.69 -27.28 -23.30
CA LEU A 163 -34.01 -26.27 -24.11
C LEU A 163 -32.47 -26.43 -24.05
N LEU A 164 -31.95 -26.84 -22.90
CA LEU A 164 -30.54 -26.89 -22.57
C LEU A 164 -30.00 -28.33 -22.60
N ARG A 165 -28.71 -28.45 -22.94
CA ARG A 165 -27.92 -29.63 -22.57
C ARG A 165 -27.70 -29.65 -21.07
N ASP A 166 -27.36 -30.81 -20.50
CA ASP A 166 -27.15 -30.92 -19.05
C ASP A 166 -26.01 -30.01 -18.57
N GLU A 167 -24.96 -29.85 -19.36
CA GLU A 167 -23.83 -28.95 -19.07
C GLU A 167 -24.24 -27.47 -19.16
N GLU A 168 -25.07 -27.12 -20.14
CA GLU A 168 -25.56 -25.74 -20.28
C GLU A 168 -26.48 -25.37 -19.11
N HIS A 169 -27.36 -26.28 -18.69
CA HIS A 169 -28.19 -26.11 -17.51
C HIS A 169 -27.33 -25.92 -16.27
N GLN A 170 -26.31 -26.77 -16.06
CA GLN A 170 -25.39 -26.66 -14.93
C GLN A 170 -24.64 -25.33 -14.91
N LEU A 171 -24.14 -24.86 -16.06
CA LEU A 171 -23.44 -23.58 -16.16
C LEU A 171 -24.35 -22.40 -15.82
N LEU A 172 -25.58 -22.37 -16.37
CA LEU A 172 -26.54 -21.31 -16.09
C LEU A 172 -26.92 -21.27 -14.61
N GLN A 173 -27.16 -22.45 -14.01
CA GLN A 173 -27.50 -22.56 -12.59
C GLN A 173 -26.34 -22.09 -11.71
N ALA A 174 -25.12 -22.57 -11.97
CA ALA A 174 -23.93 -22.18 -11.21
C ALA A 174 -23.66 -20.66 -11.29
N ALA A 175 -23.82 -20.05 -12.47
CA ALA A 175 -23.66 -18.61 -12.63
C ALA A 175 -24.75 -17.81 -11.90
N LEU A 176 -25.98 -18.30 -11.86
CA LEU A 176 -27.08 -17.64 -11.16
C LEU A 176 -26.92 -17.75 -9.64
N ASP A 177 -26.50 -18.91 -9.13
CA ASP A 177 -26.27 -19.16 -7.72
C ASP A 177 -25.07 -18.34 -7.19
N ASP A 178 -23.98 -18.26 -7.98
CA ASP A 178 -22.82 -17.40 -7.69
C ASP A 178 -23.23 -15.92 -7.61
N TRP A 179 -23.99 -15.44 -8.61
CA TRP A 179 -24.48 -14.06 -8.62
C TRP A 179 -25.46 -13.75 -7.47
N GLY A 180 -26.33 -14.70 -7.12
CA GLY A 180 -27.35 -14.55 -6.08
C GLY A 180 -26.81 -14.43 -4.65
N GLY A 181 -25.49 -14.59 -4.46
CA GLY A 181 -24.87 -14.51 -3.15
C GLY A 181 -25.10 -15.77 -2.29
N GLU A 182 -25.38 -16.92 -2.91
CA GLU A 182 -25.28 -18.21 -2.22
C GLU A 182 -23.80 -18.57 -2.06
N VAL A 183 -23.11 -17.86 -1.16
CA VAL A 183 -21.66 -17.98 -0.88
C VAL A 183 -21.32 -19.27 -0.12
N ASP A 184 -22.29 -20.14 0.19
CA ASP A 184 -22.02 -21.51 0.65
C ASP A 184 -21.60 -22.39 -0.55
N SER A 185 -20.35 -22.14 -0.94
CA SER A 185 -19.57 -22.51 -2.12
C SER A 185 -19.59 -23.98 -2.56
N ALA A 186 -20.24 -24.89 -1.84
CA ALA A 186 -20.19 -26.32 -2.16
C ALA A 186 -20.99 -26.66 -3.42
N ASN A 187 -22.18 -26.06 -3.62
CA ASN A 187 -23.03 -26.39 -4.76
C ASN A 187 -22.49 -25.80 -6.06
N VAL A 188 -22.08 -24.53 -6.04
CA VAL A 188 -21.45 -23.85 -7.20
C VAL A 188 -20.15 -24.55 -7.57
N ARG A 189 -19.29 -24.88 -6.59
CA ARG A 189 -18.07 -25.66 -6.83
C ARG A 189 -18.39 -27.03 -7.42
N ALA A 190 -19.32 -27.78 -6.85
CA ALA A 190 -19.69 -29.11 -7.35
C ALA A 190 -20.29 -29.06 -8.77
N ALA A 191 -20.93 -27.96 -9.16
CA ALA A 191 -21.38 -27.75 -10.53
C ALA A 191 -20.20 -27.55 -11.48
N PHE A 192 -19.21 -26.73 -11.12
CA PHE A 192 -18.00 -26.57 -11.94
C PHE A 192 -17.11 -27.82 -11.98
N GLU A 193 -17.05 -28.61 -10.90
CA GLU A 193 -16.40 -29.93 -10.90
C GLU A 193 -17.09 -30.88 -11.90
N ARG A 194 -18.43 -30.93 -11.90
CA ARG A 194 -19.19 -31.72 -12.88
C ARG A 194 -18.96 -31.26 -14.32
N LEU A 195 -18.86 -29.95 -14.56
CA LEU A 195 -18.51 -29.41 -15.87
C LEU A 195 -17.08 -29.80 -16.27
N MET A 196 -16.13 -29.78 -15.33
CA MET A 196 -14.75 -30.19 -15.56
C MET A 196 -14.62 -31.68 -15.92
N ASP A 197 -15.55 -32.51 -15.44
CA ASP A 197 -15.66 -33.94 -15.75
C ASP A 197 -16.57 -34.25 -16.97
N ALA A 198 -17.10 -33.23 -17.65
CA ALA A 198 -18.00 -33.41 -18.80
C ALA A 198 -17.29 -34.02 -20.03
N GLU A 199 -18.05 -34.54 -20.99
CA GLU A 199 -17.47 -35.17 -22.19
C GLU A 199 -16.82 -34.16 -23.15
N ALA A 200 -17.40 -32.96 -23.30
CA ALA A 200 -16.94 -31.96 -24.26
C ALA A 200 -15.82 -31.08 -23.69
N LEU A 201 -14.73 -30.91 -24.44
CA LEU A 201 -13.59 -30.09 -24.02
C LEU A 201 -13.98 -28.65 -23.66
N SER A 202 -14.92 -28.04 -24.38
CA SER A 202 -15.41 -26.69 -24.08
C SER A 202 -16.11 -26.59 -22.74
N ASP A 203 -16.84 -27.64 -22.34
CA ASP A 203 -17.56 -27.67 -21.06
C ASP A 203 -16.56 -27.95 -19.93
N GLN A 204 -15.57 -28.82 -20.16
CA GLN A 204 -14.44 -29.03 -19.24
C GLN A 204 -13.64 -27.74 -19.00
N ALA A 205 -13.39 -26.96 -20.06
CA ALA A 205 -12.68 -25.70 -19.97
C ALA A 205 -13.44 -24.68 -19.12
N MET A 206 -14.77 -24.60 -19.29
CA MET A 206 -15.62 -23.73 -18.48
C MET A 206 -15.69 -24.19 -17.02
N GLY A 207 -15.69 -25.49 -16.75
CA GLY A 207 -15.58 -26.03 -15.39
C GLY A 207 -14.27 -25.59 -14.72
N ALA A 208 -13.14 -25.75 -15.41
CA ALA A 208 -11.84 -25.29 -14.92
C ALA A 208 -11.80 -23.76 -14.71
N ALA A 209 -12.36 -22.97 -15.62
CA ALA A 209 -12.46 -21.51 -15.47
C ALA A 209 -13.30 -21.09 -14.24
N GLY A 210 -14.43 -21.77 -13.99
CA GLY A 210 -15.26 -21.54 -12.82
C GLY A 210 -14.55 -21.87 -11.50
N LEU A 211 -13.81 -22.98 -11.47
CA LEU A 211 -13.00 -23.34 -10.31
C LEU A 211 -11.85 -22.34 -10.09
N ALA A 212 -11.18 -21.89 -11.16
CA ALA A 212 -10.16 -20.84 -11.06
C ALA A 212 -10.73 -19.53 -10.48
N MET A 213 -11.93 -19.12 -10.92
CA MET A 213 -12.62 -17.94 -10.40
C MET A 213 -12.89 -18.04 -8.89
N LEU A 214 -13.46 -19.18 -8.44
CA LEU A 214 -13.77 -19.41 -7.03
C LEU A 214 -12.51 -19.42 -6.16
N GLU A 215 -11.47 -20.14 -6.60
CA GLU A 215 -10.20 -20.21 -5.89
C GLU A 215 -9.49 -18.85 -5.86
N TYR A 216 -9.56 -18.07 -6.94
CA TYR A 216 -8.97 -16.73 -6.99
C TYR A 216 -9.67 -15.80 -6.00
N ARG A 217 -11.01 -15.73 -6.00
CA ARG A 217 -11.78 -14.88 -5.07
C ARG A 217 -11.53 -15.25 -3.61
N ALA A 218 -11.54 -16.55 -3.29
CA ALA A 218 -11.28 -17.04 -1.95
C ALA A 218 -9.87 -16.68 -1.46
N ALA A 219 -8.90 -16.58 -2.38
CA ALA A 219 -7.53 -16.26 -2.05
C ALA A 219 -7.27 -14.73 -2.02
N ASP A 220 -7.93 -13.95 -2.88
CA ASP A 220 -7.82 -12.48 -2.96
C ASP A 220 -8.42 -11.76 -1.75
N GLU A 221 -9.42 -12.33 -1.08
CA GLU A 221 -9.98 -11.80 0.18
C GLU A 221 -8.93 -11.64 1.31
N ALA A 222 -7.78 -12.31 1.21
CA ALA A 222 -6.64 -12.18 2.14
C ALA A 222 -5.52 -11.20 1.69
N SER A 223 -5.75 -10.51 0.56
CA SER A 223 -5.05 -9.40 -0.15
C SER A 223 -3.52 -9.21 -0.04
N LEU A 224 -2.89 -9.24 1.14
CA LEU A 224 -1.48 -8.89 1.32
C LEU A 224 -0.56 -10.10 1.64
N VAL A 225 -1.08 -11.20 2.20
CA VAL A 225 -0.26 -12.37 2.64
C VAL A 225 -0.58 -13.66 1.86
N TRP A 226 -1.44 -13.59 0.85
CA TRP A 226 -1.98 -14.78 0.20
C TRP A 226 -1.04 -15.36 -0.87
N SER A 227 -0.38 -16.46 -0.51
CA SER A 227 0.23 -17.40 -1.48
C SER A 227 -0.48 -18.75 -1.48
N GLN A 228 -1.27 -19.05 -0.44
CA GLN A 228 -2.07 -20.27 -0.35
C GLN A 228 -3.23 -20.20 -1.35
N GLY A 229 -3.46 -21.27 -2.10
CA GLY A 229 -4.46 -21.32 -3.18
C GLY A 229 -3.96 -20.84 -4.56
N CYS A 230 -2.88 -20.04 -4.63
CA CYS A 230 -2.34 -19.54 -5.90
C CYS A 230 -1.94 -20.66 -6.88
N SER A 231 -1.38 -21.77 -6.38
CA SER A 231 -1.04 -22.92 -7.24
C SER A 231 -2.28 -23.55 -7.86
N THR A 232 -3.36 -23.68 -7.08
CA THR A 232 -4.64 -24.23 -7.54
C THR A 232 -5.25 -23.36 -8.64
N VAL A 233 -5.23 -22.03 -8.48
CA VAL A 233 -5.69 -21.09 -9.52
C VAL A 233 -4.90 -21.29 -10.82
N VAL A 234 -3.57 -21.32 -10.73
CA VAL A 234 -2.69 -21.52 -11.90
C VAL A 234 -2.98 -22.86 -12.58
N ASP A 235 -3.20 -23.92 -11.82
CA ASP A 235 -3.51 -25.25 -12.35
C ASP A 235 -4.85 -25.27 -13.09
N TYR A 236 -5.89 -24.66 -12.54
CA TYR A 236 -7.19 -24.57 -13.21
C TYR A 236 -7.14 -23.68 -14.46
N VAL A 237 -6.42 -22.56 -14.42
CA VAL A 237 -6.21 -21.74 -15.63
C VAL A 237 -5.46 -22.52 -16.71
N ASN A 238 -4.40 -23.24 -16.36
CA ASN A 238 -3.67 -24.08 -17.32
C ASN A 238 -4.57 -25.17 -17.92
N GLN A 239 -5.48 -25.74 -17.12
CA GLN A 239 -6.46 -26.72 -17.58
C GLN A 239 -7.49 -26.11 -18.55
N ALA A 240 -7.93 -24.87 -18.33
CA ALA A 240 -8.82 -24.16 -19.24
C ALA A 240 -8.12 -23.84 -20.58
N THR A 241 -6.91 -23.26 -20.53
CA THR A 241 -6.09 -22.98 -21.72
C THR A 241 -5.75 -24.24 -22.52
N ALA A 242 -5.44 -25.36 -21.84
CA ALA A 242 -5.17 -26.63 -22.52
C ALA A 242 -6.38 -27.20 -23.30
N ARG A 243 -7.56 -26.59 -23.12
CA ARG A 243 -8.84 -26.93 -23.76
C ARG A 243 -9.36 -25.77 -24.61
N ASP A 244 -8.45 -24.93 -25.09
CA ASP A 244 -8.69 -23.80 -26.00
C ASP A 244 -9.61 -22.69 -25.42
N LEU A 245 -9.64 -22.53 -24.10
CA LEU A 245 -10.28 -21.37 -23.45
C LEU A 245 -9.22 -20.37 -22.98
N ASP A 246 -8.85 -19.47 -23.88
CA ASP A 246 -7.97 -18.34 -23.60
C ASP A 246 -8.80 -17.07 -23.44
N ALA A 247 -8.92 -16.60 -22.19
CA ALA A 247 -9.64 -15.39 -21.83
C ALA A 247 -8.73 -14.46 -21.03
N PRO A 248 -8.76 -13.13 -21.28
CA PRO A 248 -7.91 -12.17 -20.58
C PRO A 248 -7.96 -12.31 -19.05
N MET A 249 -9.14 -12.52 -18.47
CA MET A 249 -9.26 -12.65 -17.01
C MET A 249 -8.61 -13.88 -16.42
N LEU A 250 -8.65 -15.02 -17.12
CA LEU A 250 -7.95 -16.22 -16.66
C LEU A 250 -6.44 -15.96 -16.60
N LEU A 251 -5.91 -15.27 -17.61
CA LEU A 251 -4.50 -14.88 -17.67
C LEU A 251 -4.15 -13.84 -16.61
N ILE A 252 -5.03 -12.88 -16.32
CA ILE A 252 -4.85 -11.90 -15.24
C ILE A 252 -4.79 -12.60 -13.88
N TRP A 253 -5.72 -13.51 -13.58
CA TRP A 253 -5.71 -14.28 -12.32
C TRP A 253 -4.45 -15.12 -12.18
N LYS A 254 -4.07 -15.84 -13.24
CA LYS A 254 -2.81 -16.59 -13.30
C LYS A 254 -1.60 -15.68 -13.07
N GLY A 255 -1.57 -14.51 -13.70
CA GLY A 255 -0.50 -13.53 -13.55
C GLY A 255 -0.35 -13.05 -12.11
N GLN A 256 -1.46 -12.70 -11.44
CA GLN A 256 -1.45 -12.27 -10.03
C GLN A 256 -0.92 -13.38 -9.11
N CYS A 257 -1.41 -14.61 -9.28
CA CYS A 257 -0.97 -15.75 -8.48
C CYS A 257 0.51 -16.11 -8.71
N LEU A 258 0.99 -16.06 -9.95
CA LEU A 258 2.40 -16.27 -10.28
C LEU A 258 3.28 -15.18 -9.68
N ARG A 259 2.86 -13.91 -9.76
CA ARG A 259 3.57 -12.79 -9.16
C ARG A 259 3.73 -13.00 -7.66
N LYS A 260 2.63 -13.31 -6.95
CA LYS A 260 2.64 -13.56 -5.48
C LYS A 260 3.50 -14.75 -5.06
N ARG A 261 3.67 -15.75 -5.94
CA ARG A 261 4.60 -16.87 -5.75
C ARG A 261 6.06 -16.54 -6.02
N GLY A 262 6.37 -15.36 -6.57
CA GLY A 262 7.70 -14.97 -7.00
C GLY A 262 8.08 -15.39 -8.42
N ASP A 263 7.14 -15.98 -9.18
CA ASP A 263 7.36 -16.43 -10.56
C ASP A 263 7.20 -15.26 -11.56
N ALA A 264 7.98 -14.18 -11.39
CA ALA A 264 7.79 -12.89 -12.09
C ALA A 264 7.81 -13.01 -13.62
N LEU A 265 8.66 -13.87 -14.19
CA LEU A 265 8.75 -14.05 -15.65
C LEU A 265 7.50 -14.70 -16.22
N LEU A 266 6.93 -15.68 -15.53
CA LEU A 266 5.69 -16.34 -15.95
C LEU A 266 4.49 -15.42 -15.74
N ALA A 267 4.50 -14.64 -14.66
CA ALA A 267 3.49 -13.61 -14.41
C ALA A 267 3.48 -12.55 -15.52
N TYR A 268 4.66 -12.02 -15.89
CA TYR A 268 4.82 -11.07 -16.99
C TYR A 268 4.21 -11.62 -18.29
N ARG A 269 4.56 -12.86 -18.67
CA ARG A 269 4.01 -13.49 -19.88
C ARG A 269 2.48 -13.60 -19.84
N ALA A 270 1.90 -13.96 -18.69
CA ALA A 270 0.46 -14.05 -18.55
C ALA A 270 -0.22 -12.69 -18.70
N PHE A 271 0.30 -11.63 -18.05
CA PHE A 271 -0.26 -10.29 -18.19
C PHE A 271 -0.06 -9.70 -19.59
N SER A 272 1.09 -9.91 -20.23
CA SER A 272 1.34 -9.46 -21.60
C SER A 272 0.41 -10.13 -22.60
N GLU A 273 0.16 -11.43 -22.45
CA GLU A 273 -0.82 -12.14 -23.28
C GLU A 273 -2.23 -11.62 -23.03
N ALA A 274 -2.62 -11.37 -21.77
CA ALA A 274 -3.91 -10.76 -21.45
C ALA A 274 -4.07 -9.39 -22.13
N ALA A 275 -3.06 -8.53 -22.03
CA ALA A 275 -3.05 -7.21 -22.67
C ALA A 275 -3.13 -7.33 -24.22
N HIS A 276 -2.45 -8.32 -24.80
CA HIS A 276 -2.50 -8.58 -26.24
C HIS A 276 -3.91 -8.97 -26.70
N LEU A 277 -4.56 -9.91 -26.00
CA LEU A 277 -5.93 -10.34 -26.28
C LEU A 277 -6.92 -9.18 -26.16
N ILE A 278 -6.77 -8.34 -25.14
CA ILE A 278 -7.61 -7.15 -24.93
C ILE A 278 -7.45 -6.15 -26.09
N GLY A 279 -6.22 -5.92 -26.55
CA GLY A 279 -5.96 -5.04 -27.68
C GLY A 279 -6.47 -5.58 -29.01
N ALA A 280 -6.58 -6.90 -29.16
CA ALA A 280 -7.06 -7.55 -30.38
C ALA A 280 -8.60 -7.53 -30.50
N ASP A 281 -9.32 -7.64 -29.37
CA ASP A 281 -10.78 -7.60 -29.31
C ASP A 281 -11.25 -6.82 -28.08
N SER A 282 -11.55 -5.53 -28.28
CA SER A 282 -11.90 -4.61 -27.19
C SER A 282 -13.40 -4.43 -26.96
N GLU A 283 -14.26 -4.95 -27.86
CA GLU A 283 -15.71 -4.72 -27.78
C GLU A 283 -16.35 -5.36 -26.54
N ASP A 284 -15.70 -6.40 -26.02
CA ASP A 284 -16.19 -7.22 -24.91
C ASP A 284 -15.29 -7.18 -23.67
N ILE A 285 -14.38 -6.22 -23.55
CA ILE A 285 -13.46 -6.09 -22.40
C ILE A 285 -13.94 -5.00 -21.45
N THR A 286 -13.83 -5.24 -20.13
CA THR A 286 -14.10 -4.20 -19.14
C THR A 286 -12.85 -3.35 -18.89
N LEU A 287 -13.03 -2.06 -18.57
CA LEU A 287 -11.92 -1.18 -18.21
C LEU A 287 -11.12 -1.72 -17.02
N GLU A 288 -11.76 -2.48 -16.13
CA GLU A 288 -11.08 -3.18 -15.04
C GLU A 288 -10.06 -4.19 -15.53
N GLN A 289 -10.45 -5.04 -16.48
CA GLN A 289 -9.58 -6.06 -17.06
C GLN A 289 -8.37 -5.41 -17.74
N GLU A 290 -8.63 -4.35 -18.52
CA GLU A 290 -7.58 -3.57 -19.18
C GLU A 290 -6.63 -2.93 -18.15
N GLN A 291 -7.17 -2.29 -17.12
CA GLN A 291 -6.38 -1.71 -16.03
C GLN A 291 -5.48 -2.77 -15.34
N MET A 292 -6.05 -3.93 -15.00
CA MET A 292 -5.34 -5.01 -14.30
C MET A 292 -4.24 -5.63 -15.18
N ALA A 293 -4.49 -5.79 -16.48
CA ALA A 293 -3.49 -6.29 -17.42
C ALA A 293 -2.29 -5.34 -17.49
N HIS A 294 -2.51 -4.06 -17.78
CA HIS A 294 -1.44 -3.06 -17.86
C HIS A 294 -0.69 -2.89 -16.54
N HIS A 295 -1.40 -2.88 -15.40
CA HIS A 295 -0.76 -2.82 -14.07
C HIS A 295 0.12 -4.04 -13.82
N GLY A 296 -0.36 -5.24 -14.17
CA GLY A 296 0.39 -6.49 -14.05
C GLY A 296 1.63 -6.53 -14.93
N VAL A 297 1.55 -6.07 -16.18
CA VAL A 297 2.72 -5.94 -17.07
C VAL A 297 3.76 -5.01 -16.45
N GLY A 298 3.34 -3.80 -16.04
CA GLY A 298 4.24 -2.81 -15.48
C GLY A 298 4.95 -3.26 -14.19
N THR A 299 4.20 -3.80 -13.24
CA THR A 299 4.77 -4.26 -11.95
C THR A 299 5.69 -5.47 -12.09
N THR A 300 5.37 -6.42 -12.99
CA THR A 300 6.24 -7.58 -13.23
C THR A 300 7.52 -7.20 -13.97
N LEU A 301 7.49 -6.22 -14.87
CA LEU A 301 8.72 -5.68 -15.48
C LEU A 301 9.63 -5.00 -14.46
N VAL A 302 9.07 -4.23 -13.51
CA VAL A 302 9.83 -3.66 -12.39
C VAL A 302 10.53 -4.77 -11.60
N ALA A 303 9.80 -5.83 -11.22
CA ALA A 303 10.37 -6.96 -10.49
C ALA A 303 11.50 -7.65 -11.27
N LEU A 304 11.27 -7.96 -12.55
CA LEU A 304 12.28 -8.60 -13.41
C LEU A 304 13.53 -7.73 -13.59
N ALA A 305 13.36 -6.42 -13.76
CA ALA A 305 14.47 -5.49 -13.85
C ALA A 305 15.27 -5.42 -12.53
N ALA A 306 14.58 -5.32 -11.39
CA ALA A 306 15.18 -5.29 -10.06
C ALA A 306 16.03 -6.53 -9.76
N GLN A 307 15.54 -7.71 -10.15
CA GLN A 307 16.23 -8.99 -9.93
C GLN A 307 17.22 -9.35 -11.05
N ARG A 308 17.31 -8.54 -12.13
CA ARG A 308 18.11 -8.83 -13.33
C ARG A 308 17.72 -10.13 -14.03
N GLU A 309 16.42 -10.41 -14.07
CA GLU A 309 15.82 -11.62 -14.64
C GLU A 309 15.01 -11.33 -15.92
N LEU A 310 15.28 -10.18 -16.57
CA LEU A 310 14.63 -9.81 -17.82
C LEU A 310 14.78 -10.91 -18.89
N PRO A 311 13.77 -11.09 -19.78
CA PRO A 311 13.85 -12.03 -20.88
C PRO A 311 15.11 -11.86 -21.72
N GLU A 312 15.67 -12.96 -22.21
CA GLU A 312 16.89 -12.95 -23.03
C GLU A 312 16.76 -12.01 -24.24
N GLY A 313 17.78 -11.17 -24.45
CA GLY A 313 17.83 -10.20 -25.54
C GLY A 313 17.06 -8.90 -25.29
N ARG A 314 16.33 -8.78 -24.18
CA ARG A 314 15.64 -7.54 -23.81
C ARG A 314 16.60 -6.56 -23.14
N LEU A 315 16.56 -5.30 -23.58
CA LEU A 315 17.35 -4.23 -22.96
C LEU A 315 16.69 -3.75 -21.68
N TYR A 316 17.52 -3.42 -20.69
CA TYR A 316 17.08 -2.97 -19.37
C TYR A 316 16.29 -1.66 -19.46
N GLU A 317 16.82 -0.69 -20.21
CA GLU A 317 16.21 0.63 -20.39
C GLU A 317 14.87 0.54 -21.13
N GLU A 318 14.76 -0.34 -22.12
CA GLU A 318 13.50 -0.58 -22.84
C GLU A 318 12.45 -1.20 -21.93
N ALA A 319 12.84 -2.15 -21.07
CA ALA A 319 11.94 -2.77 -20.11
C ALA A 319 11.41 -1.76 -19.07
N LEU A 320 12.24 -0.84 -18.60
CA LEU A 320 11.81 0.22 -17.67
C LEU A 320 10.92 1.26 -18.34
N GLN A 321 11.19 1.63 -19.60
CA GLN A 321 10.31 2.51 -20.37
C GLN A 321 8.94 1.89 -20.63
N GLU A 322 8.89 0.59 -20.95
CA GLU A 322 7.63 -0.15 -21.07
C GLU A 322 6.91 -0.19 -19.73
N ALA A 323 7.59 -0.55 -18.65
CA ALA A 323 6.98 -0.57 -17.31
C ALA A 323 6.34 0.78 -16.95
N LEU A 324 7.04 1.88 -17.23
CA LEU A 324 6.54 3.23 -16.99
C LEU A 324 5.30 3.54 -17.84
N SER A 325 5.31 3.16 -19.12
CA SER A 325 4.17 3.35 -20.03
C SER A 325 2.94 2.59 -19.54
N GLU A 326 3.13 1.31 -19.20
CA GLU A 326 2.09 0.39 -18.74
C GLU A 326 1.45 0.86 -17.43
N LEU A 327 2.26 1.26 -16.44
CA LEU A 327 1.75 1.80 -15.17
C LEU A 327 0.99 3.12 -15.36
N ARG A 328 1.44 4.00 -16.27
CA ARG A 328 0.71 5.24 -16.60
C ARG A 328 -0.61 4.96 -17.31
N ILE A 329 -0.66 3.97 -18.18
CA ILE A 329 -1.92 3.52 -18.80
C ILE A 329 -2.87 2.99 -17.74
N ALA A 330 -2.41 2.12 -16.84
CA ALA A 330 -3.21 1.59 -15.75
C ALA A 330 -3.74 2.71 -14.82
N ALA A 331 -2.90 3.69 -14.46
CA ALA A 331 -3.29 4.83 -13.63
C ALA A 331 -4.36 5.68 -14.32
N ARG A 332 -4.21 5.93 -15.64
CA ARG A 332 -5.19 6.66 -16.45
C ARG A 332 -6.53 5.93 -16.50
N ILE A 333 -6.53 4.63 -16.82
CA ILE A 333 -7.76 3.83 -16.88
C ILE A 333 -8.44 3.81 -15.51
N ARG A 334 -7.68 3.68 -14.43
CA ARG A 334 -8.21 3.73 -13.07
C ARG A 334 -8.92 5.07 -12.77
N ALA A 335 -8.36 6.18 -13.23
CA ALA A 335 -9.01 7.49 -13.15
C ALA A 335 -10.26 7.57 -14.03
N GLU A 336 -10.23 7.03 -15.25
CA GLU A 336 -11.37 6.99 -16.18
C GLU A 336 -12.55 6.16 -15.62
N ARG A 337 -12.27 5.07 -14.90
CA ARG A 337 -13.25 4.30 -14.13
C ARG A 337 -13.89 5.11 -13.00
N GLY A 338 -13.26 6.20 -12.56
CA GLY A 338 -13.78 7.10 -11.54
C GLY A 338 -13.20 6.88 -10.14
N ALA A 339 -12.00 6.28 -10.03
CA ALA A 339 -11.27 6.22 -8.76
C ALA A 339 -10.91 7.61 -8.25
N THR A 340 -10.69 7.74 -6.93
CA THR A 340 -10.18 9.01 -6.36
C THR A 340 -8.68 9.16 -6.63
N GLN A 341 -8.11 10.31 -6.27
CA GLN A 341 -6.65 10.50 -6.30
C GLN A 341 -5.90 9.46 -5.47
N VAL A 342 -6.50 8.94 -4.40
CA VAL A 342 -5.92 7.86 -3.58
C VAL A 342 -5.84 6.56 -4.39
N GLY A 343 -6.91 6.21 -5.10
CA GLY A 343 -6.92 5.05 -5.99
C GLY A 343 -5.84 5.12 -7.07
N VAL A 344 -5.69 6.29 -7.69
CA VAL A 344 -4.63 6.55 -8.68
C VAL A 344 -3.25 6.44 -8.04
N ALA A 345 -3.06 6.99 -6.83
CA ALA A 345 -1.79 6.95 -6.11
C ALA A 345 -1.32 5.50 -5.81
N TYR A 346 -2.22 4.57 -5.47
CA TYR A 346 -1.87 3.14 -5.33
C TYR A 346 -1.33 2.50 -6.62
N THR A 347 -1.70 3.05 -7.77
CA THR A 347 -1.17 2.58 -9.06
C THR A 347 0.17 3.26 -9.34
N GLU A 348 0.23 4.58 -9.14
CA GLU A 348 1.40 5.39 -9.43
C GLU A 348 2.57 5.21 -8.44
N GLU A 349 2.36 4.72 -7.23
CA GLU A 349 3.47 4.45 -6.29
C GLU A 349 4.49 3.46 -6.88
N ASN A 350 4.03 2.54 -7.73
CA ASN A 350 4.88 1.56 -8.41
C ASN A 350 5.88 2.22 -9.38
N ILE A 351 5.59 3.43 -9.88
CA ILE A 351 6.51 4.20 -10.73
C ILE A 351 7.75 4.64 -9.95
N GLY A 352 7.63 4.82 -8.62
CA GLY A 352 8.77 5.17 -7.78
C GLY A 352 9.91 4.15 -7.85
N PHE A 353 9.60 2.86 -7.96
CA PHE A 353 10.60 1.80 -8.11
C PHE A 353 11.37 1.92 -9.43
N ILE A 354 10.72 2.36 -10.51
CA ILE A 354 11.39 2.59 -11.80
C ILE A 354 12.48 3.64 -11.65
N HIS A 355 12.20 4.74 -10.95
CA HIS A 355 13.21 5.79 -10.71
C HIS A 355 14.37 5.32 -9.83
N ILE A 356 14.12 4.40 -8.89
CA ILE A 356 15.20 3.74 -8.12
C ILE A 356 16.07 2.87 -9.03
N LEU A 357 15.44 2.14 -9.96
CA LEU A 357 16.10 1.25 -10.91
C LEU A 357 16.90 2.01 -11.98
N ASP A 358 16.46 3.22 -12.35
CA ASP A 358 17.16 4.15 -13.23
C ASP A 358 18.26 4.96 -12.49
N GLU A 359 18.34 4.84 -11.16
CA GLU A 359 19.22 5.65 -10.30
C GLU A 359 18.98 7.18 -10.44
N ASP A 360 17.78 7.58 -10.87
CA ASP A 360 17.34 8.98 -10.94
C ASP A 360 16.74 9.41 -9.60
N TRP A 361 17.61 9.63 -8.62
CA TRP A 361 17.21 9.98 -7.26
C TRP A 361 16.40 11.29 -7.15
N PRO A 362 16.75 12.38 -7.87
CA PRO A 362 15.94 13.60 -7.84
C PRO A 362 14.50 13.37 -8.30
N THR A 363 14.31 12.62 -9.40
CA THR A 363 12.97 12.31 -9.92
C THR A 363 12.22 11.34 -9.00
N ALA A 364 12.90 10.36 -8.40
CA ALA A 364 12.33 9.50 -7.37
C ALA A 364 11.81 10.30 -6.16
N LEU A 365 12.58 11.27 -5.68
CA LEU A 365 12.20 12.14 -4.55
C LEU A 365 11.02 13.06 -4.88
N GLU A 366 10.99 13.63 -6.09
CA GLU A 366 9.87 14.45 -6.55
C GLU A 366 8.59 13.60 -6.68
N HIS A 367 8.68 12.46 -7.36
CA HIS A 367 7.53 11.57 -7.58
C HIS A 367 6.96 11.07 -6.25
N THR A 368 7.81 10.56 -5.38
CA THR A 368 7.36 10.03 -4.08
C THR A 368 6.80 11.11 -3.15
N GLN A 369 7.24 12.38 -3.28
CA GLN A 369 6.64 13.48 -2.53
C GLN A 369 5.19 13.69 -2.95
N ARG A 370 4.94 13.73 -4.27
CA ARG A 370 3.58 13.94 -4.80
C ARG A 370 2.61 12.86 -4.32
N ILE A 371 3.07 11.62 -4.22
CA ILE A 371 2.27 10.53 -3.66
C ILE A 371 2.06 10.71 -2.15
N ASP A 372 3.12 11.02 -1.39
CA ASP A 372 3.03 11.25 0.06
C ASP A 372 2.14 12.45 0.44
N ASP A 373 2.05 13.47 -0.43
CA ASP A 373 1.14 14.61 -0.29
C ASP A 373 -0.34 14.19 -0.38
N ILE A 374 -0.64 13.09 -1.08
CA ILE A 374 -1.99 12.51 -1.18
C ILE A 374 -2.25 11.61 0.03
N LEU A 375 -1.35 10.66 0.29
CA LEU A 375 -1.48 9.64 1.33
C LEU A 375 -0.11 9.00 1.59
N PRO A 376 0.31 8.81 2.86
CA PRO A 376 1.47 7.98 3.18
C PRO A 376 1.18 6.51 2.83
N LEU A 377 1.94 5.98 1.88
CA LEU A 377 1.93 4.58 1.46
C LEU A 377 3.27 3.92 1.81
N ALA A 378 3.23 2.72 2.38
CA ALA A 378 4.43 2.05 2.89
C ALA A 378 5.48 1.82 1.79
N TRP A 379 5.05 1.41 0.60
CA TRP A 379 5.95 1.16 -0.52
C TRP A 379 6.54 2.47 -1.04
N ASN A 380 5.72 3.51 -1.22
CA ASN A 380 6.18 4.84 -1.58
C ASN A 380 7.20 5.43 -0.58
N LEU A 381 6.94 5.31 0.72
CA LEU A 381 7.84 5.79 1.77
C LEU A 381 9.15 5.01 1.81
N THR A 382 9.11 3.70 1.54
CA THR A 382 10.32 2.87 1.41
C THR A 382 11.18 3.33 0.24
N VAL A 383 10.57 3.55 -0.92
CA VAL A 383 11.24 4.10 -2.12
C VAL A 383 11.82 5.48 -1.82
N ARG A 384 11.05 6.35 -1.17
CA ARG A 384 11.46 7.70 -0.81
C ARG A 384 12.67 7.71 0.13
N HIS A 385 12.68 6.83 1.13
CA HIS A 385 13.79 6.65 2.05
C HIS A 385 15.07 6.23 1.30
N ILE A 386 14.97 5.22 0.43
CA ILE A 386 16.09 4.74 -0.38
C ILE A 386 16.60 5.87 -1.29
N ALA A 387 15.71 6.57 -2.00
CA ALA A 387 16.09 7.67 -2.87
C ALA A 387 16.83 8.78 -2.11
N ALA A 388 16.36 9.14 -0.91
CA ALA A 388 17.02 10.15 -0.08
C ALA A 388 18.43 9.71 0.34
N ARG A 389 18.58 8.46 0.79
CA ARG A 389 19.87 7.89 1.20
C ARG A 389 20.88 7.84 0.05
N GLU A 390 20.47 7.35 -1.11
CA GLU A 390 21.35 7.24 -2.28
C GLU A 390 21.68 8.63 -2.87
N ASN A 391 20.71 9.55 -2.87
CA ASN A 391 20.96 10.93 -3.29
C ASN A 391 21.91 11.66 -2.33
N GLU A 392 21.80 11.46 -1.02
CA GLU A 392 22.73 12.01 -0.04
C GLU A 392 24.17 11.56 -0.32
N ALA A 393 24.36 10.26 -0.59
CA ALA A 393 25.66 9.72 -0.95
C ALA A 393 26.20 10.35 -2.24
N ALA A 394 25.37 10.51 -3.27
CA ALA A 394 25.73 11.18 -4.52
C ALA A 394 26.09 12.66 -4.32
N LEU A 395 25.27 13.40 -3.56
CA LEU A 395 25.49 14.80 -3.20
C LEU A 395 26.80 15.00 -2.42
N ARG A 396 27.08 14.10 -1.47
CA ARG A 396 28.33 14.10 -0.70
C ARG A 396 29.54 13.93 -1.60
N GLN A 397 29.49 13.02 -2.57
CA GLN A 397 30.56 12.82 -3.55
C GLN A 397 30.73 14.04 -4.47
N ALA A 398 29.63 14.71 -4.82
CA ALA A 398 29.63 15.93 -5.62
C ALA A 398 30.07 17.20 -4.83
N GLY A 399 30.34 17.10 -3.53
CA GLY A 399 30.73 18.23 -2.70
C GLY A 399 29.60 19.23 -2.43
N ALA A 400 28.36 18.74 -2.32
CA ALA A 400 27.20 19.55 -1.98
C ALA A 400 27.33 20.21 -0.58
N SER A 401 26.49 21.22 -0.31
CA SER A 401 26.44 21.90 0.99
C SER A 401 25.95 20.98 2.10
N GLN A 402 26.32 21.30 3.34
CA GLN A 402 25.79 20.61 4.52
C GLN A 402 24.25 20.68 4.56
N ASP A 403 23.66 21.84 4.27
CA ASP A 403 22.20 22.00 4.21
C ASP A 403 21.51 21.01 3.26
N ALA A 404 22.16 20.65 2.14
CA ALA A 404 21.61 19.68 1.19
C ALA A 404 21.67 18.25 1.72
N LEU A 405 22.73 17.92 2.49
CA LEU A 405 22.87 16.63 3.15
C LEU A 405 21.87 16.50 4.31
N ASP A 406 21.76 17.53 5.16
CA ASP A 406 20.83 17.59 6.28
C ASP A 406 19.37 17.48 5.80
N TYR A 407 19.06 18.02 4.62
CA TYR A 407 17.75 17.87 4.00
C TYR A 407 17.45 16.41 3.61
N MET A 408 18.42 15.68 3.07
CA MET A 408 18.25 14.24 2.76
C MET A 408 18.13 13.39 4.03
N GLU A 409 18.90 13.70 5.07
CA GLU A 409 18.81 13.04 6.38
C GLU A 409 17.41 13.25 6.99
N THR A 410 16.88 14.48 6.90
CA THR A 410 15.51 14.79 7.36
C THR A 410 14.46 13.92 6.66
N ILE A 411 14.56 13.73 5.34
CA ILE A 411 13.63 12.86 4.61
C ILE A 411 13.76 11.40 5.06
N GLN A 412 14.98 10.91 5.28
CA GLN A 412 15.23 9.55 5.77
C GLN A 412 14.60 9.32 7.15
N ASP A 413 14.81 10.25 8.08
CA ASP A 413 14.28 10.18 9.44
C ASP A 413 12.75 10.25 9.46
N GLU A 414 12.16 11.16 8.69
CA GLU A 414 10.71 11.32 8.61
C GLU A 414 10.03 10.09 8.01
N THR A 415 10.57 9.56 6.89
CA THR A 415 10.03 8.35 6.25
C THR A 415 10.14 7.13 7.15
N ALA A 416 11.29 6.91 7.80
CA ALA A 416 11.48 5.80 8.73
C ALA A 416 10.54 5.88 9.94
N MET A 417 10.36 7.08 10.50
CA MET A 417 9.43 7.32 11.60
C MET A 417 7.98 7.05 11.21
N VAL A 418 7.52 7.51 10.05
CA VAL A 418 6.17 7.21 9.56
C VAL A 418 5.98 5.70 9.39
N LEU A 419 6.93 5.02 8.73
CA LEU A 419 6.88 3.57 8.52
C LEU A 419 6.79 2.79 9.84
N SER A 420 7.54 3.19 10.87
CA SER A 420 7.51 2.56 12.20
C SER A 420 6.18 2.67 12.95
N LEU A 421 5.29 3.54 12.49
CA LEU A 421 3.96 3.79 13.08
C LEU A 421 2.83 3.19 12.22
N MET A 422 3.14 2.64 11.05
CA MET A 422 2.17 2.02 10.17
C MET A 422 1.95 0.55 10.55
N ASP A 423 0.71 0.09 10.35
CA ASP A 423 0.35 -1.32 10.55
C ASP A 423 1.17 -2.23 9.61
N CYS A 424 1.57 -3.37 10.15
CA CYS A 424 2.46 -4.29 9.46
C CYS A 424 1.84 -5.06 8.29
N ASP A 425 0.52 -5.12 8.22
CA ASP A 425 -0.18 -5.64 7.05
C ASP A 425 0.04 -4.75 5.81
N GLN A 426 0.30 -3.45 5.99
CA GLN A 426 0.62 -2.52 4.90
C GLN A 426 2.04 -2.70 4.35
N ILE A 427 2.91 -3.44 5.04
CA ILE A 427 4.32 -3.65 4.67
C ILE A 427 4.52 -5.09 4.18
N ASP A 428 4.19 -5.34 2.92
CA ASP A 428 4.49 -6.60 2.22
C ASP A 428 6.00 -6.70 1.93
N LYS A 429 6.81 -7.01 2.97
CA LYS A 429 8.27 -7.16 2.88
C LYS A 429 8.69 -8.10 1.73
N PRO A 430 8.09 -9.32 1.59
CA PRO A 430 8.45 -10.22 0.49
C PRO A 430 8.24 -9.61 -0.90
N GLU A 431 7.20 -8.80 -1.11
CA GLU A 431 6.98 -8.11 -2.39
C GLU A 431 7.97 -6.96 -2.58
N LEU A 432 8.22 -6.14 -1.54
CA LEU A 432 9.21 -5.06 -1.61
C LEU A 432 10.61 -5.55 -1.97
N GLN A 433 11.03 -6.68 -1.40
CA GLN A 433 12.32 -7.31 -1.71
C GLN A 433 12.39 -7.80 -3.17
N ARG A 434 11.26 -8.13 -3.79
CA ARG A 434 11.18 -8.51 -5.22
C ARG A 434 11.22 -7.29 -6.14
N LEU A 435 10.64 -6.17 -5.73
CA LEU A 435 10.59 -4.92 -6.50
C LEU A 435 11.85 -4.05 -6.38
N LEU A 436 12.75 -4.36 -5.44
CA LEU A 436 13.98 -3.61 -5.20
C LEU A 436 15.23 -4.46 -5.46
N PRO A 437 16.33 -3.87 -5.95
CA PRO A 437 17.62 -4.56 -6.03
C PRO A 437 18.07 -5.11 -4.67
N ALA A 438 18.68 -6.29 -4.67
CA ALA A 438 19.15 -6.98 -3.45
C ALA A 438 20.06 -6.13 -2.53
N ARG A 439 20.76 -5.12 -3.07
CA ARG A 439 21.57 -4.18 -2.26
C ARG A 439 20.76 -3.37 -1.24
N PHE A 440 19.44 -3.29 -1.40
CA PHE A 440 18.54 -2.57 -0.50
C PHE A 440 17.84 -3.48 0.51
N GLU A 441 18.15 -4.78 0.52
CA GLU A 441 17.52 -5.75 1.42
C GLU A 441 17.63 -5.30 2.88
N GLU A 442 18.85 -5.01 3.37
CA GLU A 442 19.09 -4.55 4.74
C GLU A 442 18.32 -3.27 5.09
N THR A 443 18.14 -2.36 4.12
CA THR A 443 17.33 -1.15 4.31
C THR A 443 15.86 -1.49 4.51
N VAL A 444 15.31 -2.38 3.69
CA VAL A 444 13.93 -2.87 3.86
C VAL A 444 13.76 -3.59 5.20
N GLU A 445 14.74 -4.38 5.62
CA GLU A 445 14.72 -5.05 6.93
C GLU A 445 14.70 -4.04 8.09
N SER A 446 15.54 -3.01 8.03
CA SER A 446 15.58 -1.97 9.04
C SER A 446 14.28 -1.18 9.11
N LEU A 447 13.68 -0.84 7.97
CA LEU A 447 12.44 -0.06 7.90
C LEU A 447 11.21 -0.85 8.35
N SER A 448 11.28 -2.18 8.35
CA SER A 448 10.19 -3.08 8.76
C SER A 448 10.46 -3.79 10.09
N ALA A 449 11.49 -3.40 10.82
CA ALA A 449 11.93 -4.10 12.04
C ALA A 449 10.87 -4.14 13.14
N HIS A 450 9.99 -3.13 13.22
CA HIS A 450 8.90 -3.11 14.21
C HIS A 450 7.90 -4.25 13.98
N CYS A 451 7.71 -4.68 12.73
CA CYS A 451 6.79 -5.77 12.39
C CYS A 451 7.22 -7.14 12.87
N VAL A 452 8.53 -7.38 12.96
CA VAL A 452 9.05 -8.62 13.56
C VAL A 452 8.73 -8.66 15.06
N LEU A 453 8.86 -7.52 15.74
CA LEU A 453 8.57 -7.40 17.18
C LEU A 453 7.07 -7.53 17.49
N GLU A 454 6.19 -7.10 16.59
CA GLU A 454 4.74 -7.29 16.72
C GLU A 454 4.33 -8.75 16.52
N ALA A 455 4.93 -9.44 15.54
CA ALA A 455 4.69 -10.85 15.28
C ALA A 455 5.15 -11.76 16.45
N GLU A 456 6.18 -11.37 17.20
CA GLU A 456 6.63 -12.10 18.40
C GLU A 456 5.74 -11.86 19.64
N ARG A 457 4.89 -10.82 19.61
CA ARG A 457 3.99 -10.45 20.72
C ARG A 457 2.54 -10.90 20.52
N SER A 458 2.18 -11.25 19.30
CA SER A 458 0.88 -11.82 18.91
C SER A 458 0.90 -13.35 18.99
#